data_AF-A0A2V6TED7-F1
#
_entry.id   AF-A0A2V6TED7-F1
#
_cell.length_a   1.000
_cell.length_b   1.000
_cell.length_c   1.000
_cell.angle_alpha   90.00
_cell.angle_beta   90.00
_cell.angle_gamma   90.00
#
_symmetry.space_group_name_H-M   'P 1'
#
loop_
_entity.id
_entity.type
_entity.pdbx_description
1 polymer ?
#
loop_
_entity_poly.entity_id
_entity_poly.type
_entity_poly.pdbx_seq_one_letter_code
_entity_poly.pdbx_strand_id
1 'polypeptide(L)'
;AGGTLCDEARRIVAGAQHRFTDFGAEEYTRGRPHPIIDPGRRHAALVDAGDDPGVSVILLDLVLGDCAHPDPAGALRPAFNEARARRRGRGLALVAHVVGTDQDPQGLDKQEQGLRDLGAIVCASNRIAAETARTLAETGHAG
;
A
#
# COMPACT_ATOMS: atom_id res chain seq x y z
N ALA A 1 -5.00 -16.68 -12.13
CA ALA A 1 -3.78 -16.32 -11.38
C ALA A 1 -3.88 -14.83 -11.10
N GLY A 2 -3.95 -14.43 -9.82
CA GLY A 2 -3.91 -13.01 -9.46
C GLY A 2 -2.47 -12.52 -9.63
N GLY A 3 -2.27 -11.45 -10.41
CA GLY A 3 -0.96 -10.82 -10.54
C GLY A 3 -0.53 -10.10 -9.26
N THR A 4 0.68 -9.54 -9.28
CA THR A 4 1.10 -8.59 -8.24
C THR A 4 0.11 -7.41 -8.19
N LEU A 5 0.00 -6.73 -7.05
CA LEU A 5 -0.83 -5.53 -6.97
C LEU A 5 -0.42 -4.49 -8.03
N CYS A 6 0.88 -4.37 -8.28
CA CYS A 6 1.40 -3.45 -9.27
C CYS A 6 0.91 -3.77 -10.69
N ASP A 7 0.83 -5.05 -11.06
CA ASP A 7 0.34 -5.48 -12.37
C ASP A 7 -1.18 -5.27 -12.51
N GLU A 8 -1.95 -5.62 -11.48
CA GLU A 8 -3.40 -5.39 -11.47
C GLU A 8 -3.69 -3.89 -11.57
N ALA A 9 -3.01 -3.05 -10.79
CA ALA A 9 -3.22 -1.61 -10.78
C ALA A 9 -2.88 -0.95 -12.12
N ARG A 10 -1.77 -1.35 -12.76
CA ARG A 10 -1.41 -0.86 -14.11
C ARG A 10 -2.48 -1.19 -15.16
N ARG A 11 -3.11 -2.36 -15.07
CA ARG A 11 -4.17 -2.79 -16.01
C ARG A 11 -5.50 -2.09 -15.73
N ILE A 12 -5.85 -1.88 -14.46
CA ILE A 12 -7.20 -1.45 -14.05
C ILE A 12 -7.34 0.06 -13.97
N VAL A 13 -6.35 0.74 -13.41
CA VAL A 13 -6.44 2.19 -13.15
C VAL A 13 -6.19 2.97 -14.44
N ALA A 14 -5.17 2.59 -15.20
CA ALA A 14 -4.75 3.21 -16.48
C ALA A 14 -4.53 4.75 -16.42
N GLY A 15 -3.71 5.29 -17.33
CA GLY A 15 -3.49 6.74 -17.44
C GLY A 15 -2.18 7.25 -16.80
N ALA A 16 -1.60 8.28 -17.43
CA ALA A 16 -0.24 8.75 -17.12
C ALA A 16 -0.11 9.50 -15.78
N GLN A 17 -1.23 9.92 -15.17
CA GLN A 17 -1.21 10.62 -13.87
C GLN A 17 -0.99 9.69 -12.67
N HIS A 18 -1.11 8.37 -12.82
CA HIS A 18 -0.98 7.41 -11.72
C HIS A 18 0.39 6.72 -11.75
N ARG A 19 0.98 6.50 -10.58
CA ARG A 19 2.30 5.86 -10.43
C ARG A 19 2.19 4.57 -9.64
N PHE A 20 2.73 3.49 -10.19
CA PHE A 20 2.80 2.17 -9.56
C PHE A 20 4.24 1.66 -9.55
N THR A 21 4.78 1.47 -8.35
CA THR A 21 6.16 1.02 -8.13
C THR A 21 6.14 -0.35 -7.47
N ASP A 22 6.74 -1.33 -8.13
CA ASP A 22 7.01 -2.64 -7.54
C ASP A 22 8.36 -2.60 -6.81
N PHE A 23 8.32 -2.36 -5.49
CA PHE A 23 9.52 -2.35 -4.66
C PHE A 23 10.20 -3.73 -4.53
N GLY A 24 9.54 -4.80 -4.96
CA GLY A 24 10.11 -6.15 -4.98
C GLY A 24 10.99 -6.41 -6.20
N ALA A 25 10.87 -5.59 -7.25
CA ALA A 25 11.66 -5.72 -8.45
C ALA A 25 13.17 -5.59 -8.17
N GLU A 26 13.98 -6.26 -9.00
CA GLU A 26 15.44 -6.39 -8.82
C GLU A 26 16.14 -5.03 -8.65
N GLU A 27 15.69 -4.02 -9.40
CA GLU A 27 16.21 -2.65 -9.33
C GLU A 27 16.09 -2.01 -7.93
N TYR A 28 15.13 -2.46 -7.11
CA TYR A 28 14.91 -1.98 -5.76
C TYR A 28 15.58 -2.85 -4.68
N THR A 29 15.88 -4.11 -5.00
CA THR A 29 16.35 -5.15 -4.08
C THR A 29 17.83 -5.53 -4.26
N ARG A 30 18.50 -5.03 -5.31
CA ARG A 30 19.95 -5.27 -5.50
C ARG A 30 20.78 -4.75 -4.32
N GLY A 31 21.41 -5.67 -3.60
CA GLY A 31 22.25 -5.37 -2.42
C GLY A 31 21.46 -4.93 -1.19
N ARG A 32 20.15 -5.21 -1.13
CA ARG A 32 19.25 -4.84 -0.03
C ARG A 32 18.25 -5.97 0.25
N PRO A 33 17.68 -6.05 1.47
CA PRO A 33 16.59 -6.98 1.74
C PRO A 33 15.36 -6.68 0.86
N HIS A 34 14.59 -7.72 0.53
CA HIS A 34 13.30 -7.56 -0.15
C HIS A 34 12.34 -6.72 0.71
N PRO A 35 11.44 -5.89 0.13
CA PRO A 35 10.53 -5.02 0.91
C PRO A 35 9.55 -5.74 1.83
N ILE A 36 9.36 -7.06 1.65
CA ILE A 36 8.57 -7.87 2.59
C ILE A 36 9.35 -8.12 3.88
N ILE A 37 10.68 -8.11 3.84
CA ILE A 37 11.59 -8.31 4.98
C ILE A 37 11.86 -6.95 5.64
N ASP A 38 12.29 -5.97 4.84
CA ASP A 38 12.57 -4.60 5.29
C ASP A 38 11.75 -3.59 4.45
N PRO A 39 10.67 -3.02 5.01
CA PRO A 39 9.79 -2.13 4.27
C PRO A 39 10.30 -0.67 4.22
N GLY A 40 11.52 -0.37 4.68
CA GLY A 40 12.02 1.01 4.81
C GLY A 40 11.92 1.85 3.53
N ARG A 41 12.25 1.27 2.36
CA ARG A 41 12.21 2.01 1.08
C ARG A 41 10.80 2.36 0.64
N ARG A 42 9.84 1.44 0.79
CA ARG A 42 8.43 1.71 0.47
C ARG A 42 7.80 2.68 1.47
N HIS A 43 8.22 2.64 2.73
CA HIS A 43 7.79 3.59 3.76
C HIS A 43 8.32 5.02 3.50
N ALA A 44 9.57 5.16 3.05
CA ALA A 44 10.09 6.46 2.62
C ALA A 44 9.26 7.04 1.46
N ALA A 45 8.97 6.23 0.43
CA ALA A 45 8.13 6.66 -0.69
C ALA A 45 6.70 7.02 -0.27
N LEU A 46 6.14 6.33 0.73
CA LEU A 46 4.85 6.68 1.33
C LEU A 46 4.88 8.05 2.01
N VAL A 47 5.93 8.33 2.78
CA VAL A 47 6.13 9.62 3.44
C VAL A 47 6.25 10.74 2.40
N ASP A 48 7.05 10.55 1.36
CA ASP A 48 7.23 11.51 0.27
C ASP A 48 5.91 11.79 -0.48
N ALA A 49 5.05 10.78 -0.63
CA ALA A 49 3.72 10.95 -1.21
C ALA A 49 2.82 11.88 -0.39
N GLY A 50 3.11 12.07 0.90
CA GLY A 50 2.43 13.05 1.75
C GLY A 50 2.68 14.51 1.33
N ASP A 51 3.83 14.79 0.74
CA ASP A 51 4.20 16.13 0.25
C ASP A 51 3.66 16.40 -1.17
N ASP A 52 3.39 15.35 -1.95
CA ASP A 52 2.94 15.47 -3.34
C ASP A 52 1.46 15.88 -3.41
N PRO A 53 1.12 17.10 -3.88
CA PRO A 53 -0.26 17.56 -4.00
C PRO A 53 -1.11 16.71 -4.95
N GLY A 54 -0.51 16.04 -5.94
CA GLY A 54 -1.19 15.21 -6.93
C GLY A 54 -1.58 13.82 -6.43
N VAL A 55 -1.05 13.39 -5.27
CA VAL A 55 -1.40 12.09 -4.69
C VAL A 55 -2.59 12.24 -3.75
N SER A 56 -3.72 11.60 -4.06
CA SER A 56 -4.92 11.54 -3.19
C SER A 56 -5.18 10.16 -2.60
N VAL A 57 -4.61 9.11 -3.19
CA VAL A 57 -4.82 7.71 -2.80
C VAL A 57 -3.46 7.00 -2.72
N ILE A 58 -3.24 6.29 -1.61
CA ILE A 58 -2.18 5.30 -1.45
C ILE A 58 -2.79 3.92 -1.64
N LEU A 59 -2.21 3.14 -2.56
CA LEU A 59 -2.59 1.76 -2.83
C LEU A 59 -1.41 0.84 -2.50
N LEU A 60 -1.60 -0.17 -1.65
CA LEU A 60 -0.54 -1.10 -1.27
C LEU A 60 -1.04 -2.51 -0.95
N ASP A 61 -0.14 -3.48 -0.97
CA ASP A 61 -0.32 -4.80 -0.39
C ASP A 61 0.65 -5.04 0.77
N LEU A 62 0.19 -5.79 1.77
CA LEU A 62 1.03 -6.34 2.84
C LEU A 62 1.13 -7.85 2.62
N VAL A 63 2.32 -8.33 2.27
CA VAL A 63 2.58 -9.75 2.06
C VAL A 63 3.06 -10.36 3.38
N LEU A 64 2.39 -11.44 3.80
CA LEU A 64 2.72 -12.21 4.99
C LEU A 64 3.56 -13.44 4.63
N GLY A 65 3.96 -14.19 5.65
CA GLY A 65 4.65 -15.46 5.51
C GLY A 65 6.05 -15.47 6.11
N ASP A 66 6.74 -16.58 5.89
CA ASP A 66 8.06 -16.80 6.46
C ASP A 66 9.06 -15.75 5.95
N CYS A 67 9.93 -15.31 6.86
CA CYS A 67 10.91 -14.24 6.64
C CYS A 67 10.35 -12.83 6.37
N ALA A 68 9.03 -12.66 6.21
CA ALA A 68 8.45 -11.32 6.13
C ALA A 68 8.56 -10.60 7.49
N HIS A 69 8.42 -9.27 7.47
CA HIS A 69 8.44 -8.44 8.66
C HIS A 69 7.45 -9.00 9.70
N PRO A 70 7.82 -9.08 11.00
CA PRO A 70 6.98 -9.74 12.01
C PRO A 70 5.66 -9.00 12.29
N ASP A 71 5.60 -7.71 11.97
CA ASP A 71 4.40 -6.89 12.08
C ASP A 71 4.30 -5.83 10.95
N PRO A 72 3.92 -6.21 9.72
CA PRO A 72 3.93 -5.30 8.57
C PRO A 72 3.00 -4.09 8.73
N ALA A 73 1.79 -4.27 9.28
CA ALA A 73 0.85 -3.17 9.51
C ALA A 73 1.35 -2.23 10.62
N GLY A 74 1.94 -2.78 11.69
CA GLY A 74 2.59 -1.99 12.74
C GLY A 74 3.75 -1.16 12.18
N ALA A 75 4.57 -1.73 11.32
CA ALA A 75 5.69 -1.03 10.69
C ALA A 75 5.26 0.09 9.73
N LEU A 76 4.10 -0.06 9.06
CA LEU A 76 3.53 0.94 8.15
C LEU A 76 3.02 2.18 8.89
N ARG A 77 2.45 2.00 10.09
CA ARG A 77 1.73 3.04 10.85
C ARG A 77 2.49 4.36 11.00
N PRO A 78 3.78 4.39 11.41
CA PRO A 78 4.53 5.65 11.53
C PRO A 78 4.64 6.40 10.20
N ALA A 79 4.94 5.68 9.12
CA ALA A 79 5.12 6.26 7.80
C ALA A 79 3.80 6.84 7.25
N PHE A 80 2.68 6.14 7.43
CA PHE A 80 1.38 6.63 6.98
C PHE A 80 0.89 7.85 7.79
N ASN A 81 1.09 7.85 9.10
CA ASN A 81 0.73 8.99 9.95
C ASN A 81 1.54 10.24 9.60
N GLU A 82 2.84 10.07 9.36
CA GLU A 82 3.71 11.15 8.88
C GLU A 82 3.24 11.68 7.52
N ALA A 83 2.97 10.79 6.55
CA ALA A 83 2.44 11.17 5.24
C ALA A 83 1.14 11.99 5.38
N ARG A 84 0.20 11.55 6.23
CA ARG A 84 -1.04 12.28 6.52
C ARG A 84 -0.80 13.64 7.16
N ALA A 85 0.15 13.77 8.09
CA ALA A 85 0.47 15.03 8.73
C ALA A 85 0.98 16.06 7.72
N ARG A 86 1.79 15.63 6.73
CA ARG A 86 2.31 16.48 5.65
C ARG A 86 1.24 17.01 4.69
N ARG A 87 0.05 16.40 4.67
CA ARG A 87 -1.06 16.82 3.80
C ARG A 87 -1.71 18.14 4.20
N ARG A 88 -1.40 18.70 5.38
CA ARG A 88 -1.94 19.99 5.88
C ARG A 88 -3.47 20.09 5.79
N GLY A 89 -4.17 19.01 6.14
CA GLY A 89 -5.63 18.94 6.12
C GLY A 89 -6.24 18.42 4.82
N ARG A 90 -5.44 18.18 3.77
CA ARG A 90 -5.91 17.47 2.57
C ARG A 90 -6.06 15.98 2.86
N GLY A 91 -7.07 15.35 2.25
CA GLY A 91 -7.27 13.91 2.37
C GLY A 91 -6.11 13.11 1.76
N LEU A 92 -5.86 11.93 2.34
CA LEU A 92 -5.01 10.89 1.77
C LEU A 92 -5.65 9.55 2.11
N ALA A 93 -6.33 8.96 1.13
CA ALA A 93 -6.97 7.66 1.31
C ALA A 93 -5.92 6.55 1.31
N LEU A 94 -6.17 5.49 2.08
CA LEU A 94 -5.35 4.29 2.08
C LEU A 94 -6.22 3.10 1.68
N VAL A 95 -5.85 2.43 0.60
CA VAL A 95 -6.46 1.19 0.13
C VAL A 95 -5.41 0.09 0.20
N ALA A 96 -5.78 -1.02 0.82
CA ALA A 96 -4.85 -2.11 1.07
C ALA A 96 -5.46 -3.48 0.84
N HIS A 97 -4.61 -4.46 0.54
CA HIS A 97 -4.95 -5.88 0.61
C HIS A 97 -3.84 -6.60 1.40
N VAL A 98 -4.21 -7.52 2.28
CA VAL A 98 -3.25 -8.38 2.98
C VAL A 98 -3.15 -9.70 2.22
N VAL A 99 -1.98 -9.98 1.66
CA VAL A 99 -1.68 -11.21 0.92
C VAL A 99 -1.09 -12.20 1.91
N GLY A 100 -1.87 -13.20 2.29
CA GLY A 100 -1.47 -14.23 3.24
C GLY A 100 -2.66 -15.08 3.68
N THR A 101 -2.44 -15.87 4.72
CA THR A 101 -3.42 -16.78 5.31
C THR A 101 -3.47 -16.63 6.82
N ASP A 102 -4.49 -17.20 7.45
CA ASP A 102 -4.62 -17.27 8.91
C ASP A 102 -3.51 -18.09 9.59
N GLN A 103 -2.78 -18.92 8.82
CA GLN A 103 -1.64 -19.71 9.31
C GLN A 103 -0.32 -18.94 9.31
N ASP A 104 -0.25 -17.76 8.69
CA ASP A 104 0.98 -16.97 8.65
C ASP A 104 1.30 -16.38 10.04
N PRO A 105 2.59 -16.33 10.44
CA PRO A 105 3.00 -15.98 11.81
C PRO A 105 2.64 -14.55 12.23
N GLN A 106 2.41 -13.65 11.27
CA GLN A 106 1.99 -12.27 11.52
C GLN A 106 0.52 -12.15 11.95
N GLY A 107 -0.29 -13.18 11.68
CA GLY A 107 -1.73 -13.26 11.90
C GLY A 107 -2.54 -12.36 10.95
N LEU A 108 -3.20 -12.97 9.96
CA LEU A 108 -3.98 -12.24 8.94
C LEU A 108 -4.94 -11.20 9.53
N ASP A 109 -5.84 -11.63 10.43
CA ASP A 109 -6.84 -10.75 11.05
C ASP A 109 -6.21 -9.60 11.83
N LYS A 110 -5.08 -9.85 12.50
CA LYS A 110 -4.34 -8.82 13.24
C LYS A 110 -3.79 -7.76 12.28
N GLN A 111 -3.24 -8.17 11.14
CA GLN A 111 -2.68 -7.26 10.15
C GLN A 111 -3.78 -6.45 9.46
N GLU A 112 -4.90 -7.08 9.11
CA GLU A 112 -6.05 -6.37 8.56
C GLU A 112 -6.65 -5.39 9.57
N GLN A 113 -6.80 -5.77 10.84
CA GLN A 113 -7.30 -4.88 11.88
C GLN A 113 -6.36 -3.69 12.08
N GLY A 114 -5.04 -3.93 12.10
CA GLY A 114 -4.04 -2.87 12.18
C GLY A 114 -4.15 -1.85 11.04
N LEU A 115 -4.47 -2.30 9.83
CA LEU A 115 -4.77 -1.44 8.68
C LEU A 115 -6.10 -0.69 8.85
N ARG A 116 -7.17 -1.36 9.29
CA ARG A 116 -8.47 -0.71 9.54
C ARG A 116 -8.36 0.39 10.61
N ASP A 117 -7.55 0.16 11.65
CA ASP A 117 -7.25 1.15 12.70
C ASP A 117 -6.47 2.37 12.17
N LEU A 118 -5.81 2.25 11.02
CA LEU A 118 -5.20 3.38 10.30
C LEU A 118 -6.21 4.14 9.43
N GLY A 119 -7.44 3.66 9.33
CA GLY A 119 -8.46 4.16 8.40
C GLY A 119 -8.30 3.61 6.98
N ALA A 120 -7.57 2.50 6.80
CA ALA A 120 -7.45 1.85 5.50
C ALA A 120 -8.76 1.16 5.08
N ILE A 121 -9.07 1.21 3.79
CA ILE A 121 -10.03 0.32 3.16
C ILE A 121 -9.28 -0.98 2.83
N VAL A 122 -9.57 -2.03 3.60
CA VAL A 122 -8.97 -3.37 3.41
C VAL A 122 -9.85 -4.19 2.46
N CYS A 123 -9.31 -4.54 1.31
CA CYS A 123 -9.99 -5.25 0.23
C CYS A 123 -9.61 -6.74 0.23
N ALA A 124 -10.49 -7.58 -0.30
CA ALA A 124 -10.30 -9.04 -0.36
C ALA A 124 -9.36 -9.54 -1.47
N SER A 125 -8.86 -8.65 -2.33
CA SER A 125 -7.86 -9.00 -3.36
C SER A 125 -7.15 -7.77 -3.90
N ASN A 126 -5.99 -7.99 -4.52
CA ASN A 126 -5.24 -6.94 -5.25
C ASN A 126 -6.09 -6.27 -6.35
N ARG A 127 -6.92 -7.07 -7.04
CA ARG A 127 -7.82 -6.55 -8.07
C ARG A 127 -8.85 -5.58 -7.47
N ILE A 128 -9.54 -5.99 -6.41
CA ILE A 128 -10.56 -5.16 -5.74
C ILE A 128 -9.91 -3.90 -5.15
N ALA A 129 -8.69 -4.02 -4.60
CA ALA A 129 -7.93 -2.88 -4.10
C ALA A 129 -7.64 -1.85 -5.21
N ALA A 130 -7.18 -2.31 -6.38
CA ALA A 130 -6.95 -1.45 -7.54
C ALA A 130 -8.24 -0.80 -8.08
N GLU A 131 -9.34 -1.54 -8.17
CA GLU A 131 -10.66 -1.01 -8.57
C GLU A 131 -11.15 0.07 -7.58
N THR A 132 -11.03 -0.20 -6.28
CA THR A 132 -11.40 0.73 -5.21
C THR A 132 -10.56 2.02 -5.25
N ALA A 133 -9.24 1.87 -5.43
CA ALA A 133 -8.34 3.02 -5.54
C ALA A 133 -8.67 3.89 -6.76
N ARG A 134 -9.01 3.29 -7.91
CA ARG A 134 -9.45 4.03 -9.10
C ARG A 134 -10.70 4.87 -8.80
N THR A 135 -11.74 4.25 -8.23
CA THR A 135 -12.99 4.95 -7.91
C THR A 135 -12.76 6.14 -6.96
N LEU A 136 -11.91 5.98 -5.95
CA LEU A 136 -11.55 7.07 -5.05
C LEU A 136 -10.78 8.19 -5.76
N ALA A 137 -9.82 7.82 -6.61
CA ALA A 137 -9.04 8.79 -7.36
C ALA A 137 -9.93 9.59 -8.32
N GLU A 138 -10.86 8.97 -9.04
CA GLU A 138 -11.79 9.64 -9.96
C GLU A 138 -12.77 10.57 -9.22
N THR A 139 -13.31 10.13 -8.09
CA THR A 139 -14.26 10.92 -7.29
C THR A 139 -13.60 12.16 -6.69
N GLY A 140 -12.33 12.08 -6.31
CA GLY A 140 -11.55 13.22 -5.78
C GLY A 140 -11.22 14.30 -6.81
N HIS A 141 -11.34 14.01 -8.12
CA HIS A 141 -11.15 14.99 -9.20
C HIS A 141 -12.47 15.62 -9.70
N ALA A 142 -13.61 15.13 -9.23
CA ALA A 142 -14.94 15.61 -9.63
C ALA A 142 -15.49 16.73 -8.72
N GLY A 143 -14.67 17.25 -7.79
CA GLY A 143 -15.01 18.32 -6.85
C GLY A 143 -14.17 19.57 -7.03
#